data_AF-A0AAJ7RBD3-F1
#
_entry.id   AF-A0AAJ7RBD3-F1
#
_cell.length_a   1.000
_cell.length_b   1.000
_cell.length_c   1.000
_cell.angle_alpha   90.00
_cell.angle_beta   90.00
_cell.angle_gamma   90.00
#
_symmetry.space_group_name_H-M   'P 1'
#
loop_
_entity.id
_entity.type
_entity.pdbx_description
1 polymer ?
#
loop_
_entity_poly.entity_id
_entity_poly.type
_entity_poly.pdbx_seq_one_letter_code
_entity_poly.pdbx_strand_id
1 'polypeptide(L)'
;MLCEDTFIENFSIFKEKAFIARKLHKALITDLHKSMDAVLEEMLEDGSLVEALAMASRLSEKAIIPAGESAWRPPGNIEQHLRSLDAEIIQEQNQKLEELVNKLEAENEVLIHQITESRNKVLIIDKRMNNILTAAPDDIRRMQKAIDQMEDYINKLKNE
;
A
#
# COMPACT_ATOMS: atom_id res chain seq x y z
N MET A 1 38.84 -40.65 -17.38
CA MET A 1 38.97 -40.83 -18.84
C MET A 1 40.06 -41.87 -19.07
N LEU A 2 39.75 -42.99 -19.72
CA LEU A 2 40.72 -44.08 -19.93
C LEU A 2 41.88 -43.57 -20.79
N CYS A 3 43.12 -43.66 -20.28
CA CYS A 3 44.28 -43.29 -21.09
C CYS A 3 44.47 -44.30 -22.23
N GLU A 4 45.18 -43.87 -23.28
CA GLU A 4 45.40 -44.68 -24.49
C GLU A 4 46.02 -46.05 -24.15
N ASP A 5 47.01 -46.07 -23.25
CA ASP A 5 47.71 -47.30 -22.84
C ASP A 5 46.76 -48.27 -22.15
N THR A 6 45.94 -47.78 -21.21
CA THR A 6 44.92 -48.60 -20.54
C THR A 6 43.84 -49.08 -21.52
N PHE A 7 43.53 -48.33 -22.57
CA PHE A 7 42.60 -48.79 -23.62
C PHE A 7 43.20 -49.94 -24.42
N ILE A 8 44.47 -49.85 -24.83
CA ILE A 8 45.14 -50.90 -25.61
C ILE A 8 45.37 -52.17 -24.76
N GLU A 9 45.74 -52.01 -23.49
CA GLU A 9 45.97 -53.13 -22.57
C GLU A 9 44.71 -53.95 -22.29
N ASN A 10 43.55 -53.29 -22.16
CA ASN A 10 42.28 -53.94 -21.86
C ASN A 10 41.70 -54.73 -23.04
N PHE A 11 42.07 -54.40 -24.27
CA PHE A 11 41.55 -55.06 -25.46
C PHE A 11 42.65 -55.90 -26.13
N SER A 12 42.70 -57.18 -25.76
CA SER A 12 43.71 -58.15 -26.26
C SER A 12 43.81 -58.26 -27.78
N ILE A 13 42.73 -57.94 -28.52
CA ILE A 13 42.68 -57.90 -29.99
C ILE A 13 43.61 -56.83 -30.61
N PHE A 14 44.03 -55.84 -29.81
CA PHE A 14 44.83 -54.71 -30.26
C PHE A 14 46.32 -54.83 -29.96
N LYS A 15 46.77 -55.89 -29.25
CA LYS A 15 48.17 -56.10 -28.88
C LYS A 15 49.12 -56.12 -30.09
N GLU A 16 48.69 -56.68 -31.22
CA GLU A 16 49.47 -56.75 -32.47
C GLU A 16 49.19 -55.58 -33.42
N LYS A 17 48.15 -54.77 -33.14
CA LYS A 17 47.64 -53.70 -34.01
C LYS A 17 47.47 -52.39 -33.25
N ALA A 18 48.50 -52.03 -32.47
CA ALA A 18 48.49 -50.83 -31.63
C ALA A 18 48.10 -49.56 -32.40
N PHE A 19 48.55 -49.40 -33.64
CA PHE A 19 48.18 -48.24 -34.47
C PHE A 19 46.67 -48.10 -34.71
N ILE A 20 45.97 -49.22 -34.96
CA ILE A 20 44.51 -49.23 -35.16
C ILE A 20 43.80 -48.90 -33.84
N ALA A 21 44.31 -49.44 -32.73
CA ALA A 21 43.79 -49.20 -31.40
C ALA A 21 43.90 -47.73 -30.97
N ARG A 22 45.03 -47.08 -31.26
CA ARG A 22 45.23 -45.64 -31.06
C ARG A 22 44.22 -44.81 -31.86
N LYS A 23 44.03 -45.17 -33.13
CA LYS A 23 43.08 -44.48 -34.01
C LYS A 23 41.64 -44.64 -33.50
N LEU A 24 41.28 -45.83 -33.01
CA LEU A 24 39.97 -46.12 -32.44
C LEU A 24 39.74 -45.39 -31.11
N HIS A 25 40.73 -45.41 -30.20
CA HIS A 25 40.67 -44.68 -28.93
C HIS A 25 40.48 -43.19 -29.18
N LYS A 26 41.28 -42.60 -30.07
CA LYS A 26 41.17 -41.19 -30.44
C LYS A 26 39.80 -40.86 -31.03
N ALA A 27 39.28 -41.70 -31.92
CA ALA A 27 37.95 -41.53 -32.51
C ALA A 27 36.85 -41.59 -31.44
N LEU A 28 36.91 -42.59 -30.55
CA LEU A 28 35.96 -42.76 -29.44
C LEU A 28 35.96 -41.55 -28.50
N ILE A 29 37.15 -41.08 -28.10
CA ILE A 29 37.28 -39.92 -27.23
C ILE A 29 36.74 -38.65 -27.89
N THR A 30 37.05 -38.46 -29.17
CA THR A 30 36.63 -37.26 -29.91
C THR A 30 35.11 -37.25 -30.09
N ASP A 31 34.52 -38.39 -30.44
CA ASP A 31 33.07 -38.52 -30.61
C ASP A 31 32.34 -38.36 -29.27
N LEU A 32 32.88 -38.93 -28.19
CA LEU A 32 32.34 -38.77 -26.85
C LEU A 32 32.34 -37.31 -26.40
N HIS A 33 33.47 -36.60 -26.53
CA HIS A 33 33.52 -35.17 -26.19
C HIS A 33 32.55 -34.36 -27.03
N LYS A 34 32.52 -34.59 -28.35
CA LYS A 34 31.59 -33.90 -29.23
C LYS A 34 30.13 -34.14 -28.84
N SER A 35 29.78 -35.37 -28.46
CA SER A 35 28.44 -35.69 -27.97
C SER A 35 28.14 -35.04 -26.62
N MET A 36 29.11 -35.00 -25.70
CA MET A 36 28.93 -34.36 -24.40
C MET A 36 28.77 -32.84 -24.55
N ASP A 37 29.59 -32.21 -25.38
CA ASP A 37 29.54 -30.77 -25.66
C ASP A 37 28.21 -30.40 -26.29
N ALA A 38 27.73 -31.18 -27.28
CA ALA A 38 26.42 -30.96 -27.90
C ALA A 38 25.26 -31.05 -26.89
N VAL A 39 25.30 -32.03 -25.97
CA VAL A 39 24.28 -32.14 -24.91
C VAL A 39 24.37 -30.97 -23.93
N LEU A 40 25.58 -30.51 -23.59
CA LEU A 40 25.77 -29.34 -22.74
C LEU A 40 25.27 -28.06 -23.40
N GLU A 41 25.54 -27.86 -24.68
CA GLU A 41 25.00 -26.74 -25.46
C GLU A 41 23.47 -26.78 -25.50
N GLU A 42 22.88 -27.95 -25.77
CA GLU A 42 21.42 -28.14 -25.73
C GLU A 42 20.83 -27.81 -24.36
N MET A 43 21.46 -28.24 -23.26
CA MET A 43 21.01 -27.92 -21.89
C MET A 43 21.21 -26.44 -21.53
N LEU A 44 22.17 -25.75 -22.14
CA LEU A 44 22.38 -24.32 -21.94
C LEU A 44 21.35 -23.49 -22.70
N GLU A 45 20.94 -23.95 -23.89
CA GLU A 45 19.90 -23.35 -24.72
C GLU A 45 18.49 -23.66 -24.20
N ASP A 46 18.23 -24.90 -23.76
CA ASP A 46 16.94 -25.33 -23.21
C ASP A 46 16.66 -24.61 -21.88
N GLY A 47 15.58 -23.83 -21.86
CA GLY A 47 15.18 -23.06 -20.68
C GLY A 47 16.02 -21.83 -20.35
N SER A 48 16.88 -21.35 -21.27
CA SER A 48 17.69 -20.13 -21.08
C SER A 48 18.54 -20.14 -19.81
N LEU A 49 19.24 -21.25 -19.57
CA LEU A 49 20.02 -21.47 -18.34
C LEU A 49 21.09 -20.38 -18.15
N VAL A 50 21.67 -19.90 -19.24
CA VAL A 50 22.66 -18.80 -19.24
C VAL A 50 22.07 -17.53 -18.63
N GLU A 51 20.84 -17.16 -19.00
CA GLU A 51 20.17 -15.97 -18.45
C GLU A 51 19.80 -16.16 -16.98
N ALA A 52 19.31 -17.35 -16.61
CA ALA A 52 18.97 -17.69 -15.23
C ALA A 52 20.20 -17.62 -14.30
N LEU A 53 21.35 -18.15 -14.74
CA LEU A 53 22.61 -18.08 -14.00
C LEU A 53 23.13 -16.65 -13.90
N ALA A 54 23.05 -15.87 -14.98
CA ALA A 54 23.42 -14.45 -14.95
C ALA A 54 22.53 -13.65 -13.98
N MET A 55 21.22 -13.93 -13.97
CA MET A 55 20.28 -13.32 -13.02
C MET A 55 20.59 -13.71 -11.58
N ALA A 56 20.88 -14.99 -11.31
CA ALA A 56 21.27 -15.47 -9.99
C ALA A 56 22.55 -14.79 -9.47
N SER A 57 23.58 -14.64 -10.32
CA SER A 57 24.82 -13.92 -9.98
C SER A 57 24.53 -12.48 -9.59
N ARG A 58 23.76 -11.77 -10.42
CA ARG A 58 23.37 -10.37 -10.15
C ARG A 58 22.58 -10.21 -8.86
N LEU A 59 21.70 -11.16 -8.55
CA LEU A 59 20.94 -11.14 -7.29
C LEU A 59 21.85 -11.43 -6.09
N SER A 60 22.81 -12.34 -6.22
CA SER A 60 23.79 -12.64 -5.16
C SER A 60 24.67 -11.44 -4.84
N GLU A 61 25.08 -10.66 -5.84
CA GLU A 61 25.88 -9.44 -5.64
C GLU A 61 25.06 -8.33 -4.97
N LYS A 62 23.77 -8.23 -5.28
CA LYS A 62 22.86 -7.24 -4.70
C LYS A 62 22.33 -7.61 -3.31
N ALA A 63 22.33 -8.90 -2.97
CA ALA A 63 21.82 -9.38 -1.70
C ALA A 63 22.79 -9.03 -0.57
N ILE A 64 22.52 -7.91 0.11
CA ILE A 64 23.23 -7.53 1.34
C ILE A 64 22.57 -8.28 2.48
N ILE A 65 23.11 -9.45 2.84
CA ILE A 65 22.69 -10.18 4.04
C ILE A 65 23.69 -9.83 5.15
N PRO A 66 23.25 -9.22 6.26
CA PRO A 66 24.11 -8.93 7.40
C PRO A 66 24.81 -10.19 7.91
N ALA A 67 26.06 -10.05 8.37
CA ALA A 67 26.82 -11.18 8.88
C ALA A 67 26.12 -11.79 10.12
N GLY A 68 25.82 -13.09 10.05
CA GLY A 68 25.12 -13.83 11.12
C GLY A 68 23.60 -13.89 10.96
N GLU A 69 23.03 -13.18 9.98
CA GLU A 69 21.61 -13.27 9.66
C GLU A 69 21.37 -14.24 8.49
N SER A 70 20.24 -14.94 8.54
CA SER A 70 19.78 -15.77 7.43
C SER A 70 18.72 -15.00 6.66
N ALA A 71 18.84 -14.96 5.33
CA ALA A 71 17.79 -14.41 4.50
C ALA A 71 16.48 -15.18 4.72
N TRP A 72 15.37 -14.45 4.77
CA TRP A 72 14.04 -15.03 4.91
C TRP A 72 13.80 -16.14 3.88
N ARG A 73 13.13 -17.21 4.32
CA ARG A 73 12.69 -18.33 3.47
C ARG A 73 11.19 -18.55 3.70
N PRO A 74 10.42 -18.94 2.67
CA PRO A 74 9.01 -19.20 2.82
C PRO A 74 8.75 -20.24 3.93
N PRO A 75 7.89 -19.95 4.92
CA PRO A 75 7.68 -20.81 6.09
C PRO A 75 6.85 -22.07 5.79
N GLY A 76 6.58 -22.38 4.52
CA GLY A 76 5.65 -23.44 4.11
C GLY A 76 4.17 -23.14 4.34
N ASN A 77 3.84 -22.10 5.11
CA ASN A 77 2.49 -21.57 5.28
C ASN A 77 2.22 -20.46 4.26
N ILE A 78 1.29 -20.73 3.33
CA ILE A 78 0.92 -19.83 2.24
C ILE A 78 0.29 -18.53 2.77
N GLU A 79 -0.56 -18.60 3.80
CA GLU A 79 -1.21 -17.41 4.37
C GLU A 79 -0.18 -16.45 4.96
N GLN A 80 0.85 -16.98 5.63
CA GLN A 80 1.91 -16.16 6.21
C GLN A 80 2.78 -15.51 5.13
N HIS A 81 3.02 -16.21 4.02
CA HIS A 81 3.75 -15.65 2.88
C HIS A 81 2.97 -14.53 2.19
N LEU A 82 1.67 -14.73 1.92
CA LEU A 82 0.83 -13.71 1.29
C LEU A 82 0.68 -12.47 2.15
N ARG A 83 0.51 -12.62 3.47
CA ARG A 83 0.49 -11.49 4.41
C ARG A 83 1.74 -10.62 4.34
N SER A 84 2.91 -11.20 4.11
CA SER A 84 4.15 -10.42 3.97
C SER A 84 4.26 -9.67 2.65
N LEU A 85 3.65 -10.19 1.58
CA LEU A 85 3.62 -9.54 0.27
C LEU A 85 2.64 -8.36 0.26
N ASP A 86 1.45 -8.56 0.83
CA ASP A 86 0.40 -7.55 0.85
C ASP A 86 0.59 -6.49 1.95
N ALA A 87 1.51 -6.72 2.89
CA ALA A 87 1.73 -5.85 4.05
C ALA A 87 2.03 -4.40 3.66
N GLU A 88 2.87 -4.19 2.64
CA GLU A 88 3.23 -2.84 2.20
C GLU A 88 2.04 -2.11 1.58
N ILE A 89 1.24 -2.81 0.77
CA ILE A 89 0.02 -2.27 0.16
C ILE A 89 -1.00 -1.92 1.25
N ILE A 90 -1.21 -2.83 2.21
CA ILE A 90 -2.13 -2.61 3.34
C ILE A 90 -1.67 -1.41 4.17
N GLN A 91 -0.37 -1.28 4.42
CA GLN A 91 0.20 -0.17 5.16
C GLN A 91 -0.03 1.17 4.44
N GLU A 92 0.22 1.23 3.13
CA GLU A 92 -0.02 2.43 2.33
C GLU A 92 -1.50 2.83 2.34
N GLN A 93 -2.41 1.86 2.19
CA GLN A 93 -3.85 2.13 2.23
C GLN A 93 -4.32 2.60 3.61
N ASN A 94 -3.77 2.02 4.69
CA ASN A 94 -4.08 2.45 6.05
C ASN A 94 -3.64 3.89 6.30
N GLN A 95 -2.45 4.29 5.83
CA GLN A 95 -1.97 5.67 5.95
C GLN A 95 -2.88 6.66 5.21
N LYS A 96 -3.28 6.33 3.98
CA LYS A 96 -4.23 7.16 3.22
C LYS A 96 -5.58 7.29 3.90
N LEU A 97 -6.06 6.20 4.50
CA LEU A 97 -7.33 6.21 5.24
C LEU A 97 -7.23 7.08 6.49
N GLU A 98 -6.13 6.96 7.24
CA GLU A 98 -5.88 7.76 8.44
C GLU A 98 -5.83 9.25 8.12
N GLU A 99 -5.12 9.65 7.06
CA GLU A 99 -5.09 11.04 6.59
C GLU A 99 -6.48 11.57 6.23
N LEU A 100 -7.29 10.77 5.54
CA LEU A 100 -8.65 11.13 5.15
C LEU A 100 -9.57 11.30 6.37
N VAL A 101 -9.50 10.38 7.32
CA VAL A 101 -10.31 10.41 8.55
C VAL A 101 -9.94 11.65 9.36
N ASN A 102 -8.65 11.90 9.59
CA ASN A 102 -8.19 13.07 10.34
C ASN A 102 -8.66 14.38 9.70
N LYS A 103 -8.64 14.46 8.36
CA LYS A 103 -9.15 15.63 7.64
C LYS A 103 -10.66 15.81 7.85
N LEU A 104 -11.44 14.74 7.72
CA LEU A 104 -12.90 14.80 7.91
C LEU A 104 -13.28 15.15 9.35
N GLU A 105 -12.55 14.63 10.34
CA GLU A 105 -12.77 14.96 11.75
C GLU A 105 -12.50 16.45 12.01
N ALA A 106 -11.38 16.99 11.50
CA ALA A 106 -11.06 18.40 11.63
C ALA A 106 -12.11 19.30 10.95
N GLU A 107 -12.56 18.95 9.74
CA GLU A 107 -13.64 19.68 9.05
C GLU A 107 -14.95 19.62 9.85
N ASN A 108 -15.28 18.47 10.43
CA ASN A 108 -16.49 18.29 11.23
C ASN A 108 -16.46 19.11 12.53
N GLU A 109 -15.31 19.20 13.21
CA GLU A 109 -15.15 20.06 14.39
C GLU A 109 -15.42 21.53 14.07
N VAL A 110 -14.89 22.01 12.95
CA VAL A 110 -15.14 23.39 12.47
C VAL A 110 -16.63 23.61 12.20
N LEU A 111 -17.28 22.66 11.52
CA LEU A 111 -18.71 22.75 11.22
C LEU A 111 -19.57 22.74 12.49
N ILE A 112 -19.26 21.87 13.46
CA ILE A 112 -19.96 21.83 14.75
C ILE A 112 -19.84 23.17 15.47
N HIS A 113 -18.66 23.79 15.45
CA HIS A 113 -18.45 25.10 16.06
C HIS A 113 -19.34 26.17 15.40
N GLN A 114 -19.33 26.23 14.06
CA GLN A 114 -20.14 27.19 13.29
C GLN A 114 -21.65 27.00 13.51
N ILE A 115 -22.12 25.76 13.53
CA ILE A 115 -23.52 25.43 13.80
C ILE A 115 -23.91 25.86 15.21
N THR A 116 -23.06 25.60 16.19
CA THR A 116 -23.32 25.97 17.60
C THR A 116 -23.39 27.48 17.77
N GLU A 117 -22.46 28.22 17.15
CA GLU A 117 -22.48 29.69 17.17
C GLU A 117 -23.76 30.24 16.52
N SER A 118 -24.15 29.67 15.37
CA SER A 118 -25.36 30.07 14.65
C SER A 118 -26.63 29.80 15.47
N ARG A 119 -26.73 28.61 16.09
CA ARG A 119 -27.83 28.25 17.00
C ARG A 119 -27.91 29.20 18.19
N ASN A 120 -26.78 29.57 18.79
CA ASN A 120 -26.74 30.53 19.89
C ASN A 120 -27.25 31.92 19.47
N LYS A 121 -26.85 32.40 18.28
CA LYS A 121 -27.37 33.68 17.74
C LYS A 121 -28.88 33.66 17.58
N VAL A 122 -29.43 32.57 17.00
CA VAL A 122 -30.88 32.39 16.86
C VAL A 122 -31.57 32.40 18.22
N LEU A 123 -31.03 31.69 19.21
CA LEU A 123 -31.61 31.59 20.55
C LEU A 123 -31.61 32.95 21.29
N ILE A 124 -30.58 33.77 21.09
CA ILE A 124 -30.53 35.15 21.62
C ILE A 124 -31.61 36.02 20.97
N ILE A 125 -31.75 35.94 19.64
CA ILE A 125 -32.77 36.70 18.89
C ILE A 125 -34.17 36.29 19.33
N ASP A 126 -34.43 34.98 19.44
CA ASP A 126 -35.71 34.44 19.88
C ASP A 126 -36.09 34.92 21.29
N LYS A 127 -35.14 34.86 22.24
CA LYS A 127 -35.34 35.41 23.59
C LYS A 127 -35.66 36.90 23.56
N ARG A 128 -34.94 37.69 22.75
CA ARG A 128 -35.18 39.13 22.63
C ARG A 128 -36.57 39.40 22.05
N MET A 129 -36.97 38.65 21.03
CA MET A 129 -38.27 38.79 20.39
C MET A 129 -39.40 38.42 21.35
N ASN A 130 -39.26 37.32 22.10
CA ASN A 130 -40.20 36.94 23.14
C ASN A 130 -40.33 38.02 24.22
N ASN A 131 -39.22 38.58 24.71
CA ASN A 131 -39.26 39.66 25.70
C ASN A 131 -40.05 40.87 25.18
N ILE A 132 -39.79 41.30 23.94
CA ILE A 132 -40.51 42.42 23.31
C ILE A 132 -42.01 42.10 23.20
N LEU A 133 -42.35 40.90 22.71
CA LEU A 133 -43.74 40.48 22.54
C LEU A 133 -44.48 40.37 23.87
N THR A 134 -43.81 40.00 24.96
CA THR A 134 -44.41 39.94 26.30
C THR A 134 -44.59 41.33 26.94
N ALA A 135 -43.67 42.27 26.71
CA ALA A 135 -43.71 43.60 27.32
C ALA A 135 -44.58 44.60 26.54
N ALA A 136 -44.60 44.49 25.21
CA ALA A 136 -45.31 45.44 24.34
C ALA A 136 -46.81 45.62 24.67
N PRO A 137 -47.59 44.58 24.99
CA PRO A 137 -49.01 44.76 25.35
C PRO A 137 -49.22 45.63 26.58
N ASP A 138 -48.36 45.47 27.60
CA ASP A 138 -48.43 46.25 28.83
C ASP A 138 -48.04 47.71 28.59
N ASP A 139 -47.04 47.97 27.76
CA ASP A 139 -46.62 49.31 27.39
C ASP A 139 -47.68 50.02 26.53
N ILE A 140 -48.25 49.33 25.54
CA ILE A 140 -49.37 49.83 24.73
C ILE A 140 -50.56 50.19 25.64
N ARG A 141 -50.93 49.29 26.56
CA ARG A 141 -52.02 49.55 27.51
C ARG A 141 -51.76 50.78 28.39
N ARG A 142 -50.52 50.97 28.86
CA ARG A 142 -50.13 52.16 29.63
C ARG A 142 -50.24 53.44 28.81
N MET A 143 -49.77 53.42 27.57
CA MET A 143 -49.89 54.57 26.65
C MET A 143 -51.34 54.90 26.35
N GLN A 144 -52.18 53.89 26.06
CA GLN A 144 -53.61 54.07 25.81
C GLN A 144 -54.29 54.77 26.98
N LYS A 145 -54.04 54.30 28.21
CA LYS A 145 -54.59 54.91 29.43
C LYS A 145 -54.15 56.37 29.60
N ALA A 146 -52.91 56.71 29.25
CA ALA A 146 -52.42 58.08 29.31
C ALA A 146 -53.10 58.99 28.27
N ILE A 147 -53.34 58.47 27.06
CA ILE A 147 -54.10 59.17 26.02
C ILE A 147 -55.52 59.44 26.50
N ASP A 148 -56.22 58.43 27.01
CA ASP A 148 -57.60 58.56 27.52
C ASP A 148 -57.69 59.64 28.61
N GLN A 149 -56.70 59.69 29.51
CA GLN A 149 -56.62 60.72 30.55
C GLN A 149 -56.41 62.13 29.99
N MET A 150 -55.56 62.28 28.97
CA MET A 150 -55.34 63.57 28.33
C MET A 150 -56.59 64.05 27.58
N GLU A 151 -57.31 63.16 26.89
CA GLU A 151 -58.57 63.49 26.23
C GLU A 151 -59.62 63.95 27.24
N ASP A 152 -59.73 63.29 28.39
CA ASP A 152 -60.63 63.71 29.47
C ASP A 152 -60.29 65.12 29.98
N TYR A 153 -59.01 65.44 30.18
CA TYR A 153 -58.59 66.80 30.56
C TYR A 153 -58.90 67.85 29.48
N ILE A 154 -58.66 67.53 28.21
CA ILE A 154 -58.97 68.44 27.10
C ILE A 154 -60.48 68.69 27.02
N ASN A 155 -61.30 67.65 27.19
CA ASN A 155 -62.75 67.78 27.17
C ASN A 155 -63.27 68.60 28.35
N LYS A 156 -62.66 68.47 29.53
CA LYS A 156 -62.97 69.34 30.69
C LYS A 156 -62.62 70.80 30.42
N LEU A 157 -61.46 71.07 29.84
CA LEU A 157 -61.03 72.43 29.48
C LEU A 157 -61.87 73.08 28.36
N LYS A 158 -62.51 72.27 27.50
CA LYS A 158 -63.40 72.77 26.42
C LYS A 158 -64.83 73.08 26.88
N ASN A 159 -65.23 72.58 28.05
CA ASN A 159 -66.58 72.72 28.60
C ASN A 159 -66.64 73.76 29.76
N GLU A 160 -65.56 74.49 30.00
CA GLU A 160 -65.50 75.75 30.76
C GLU A 160 -65.58 76.95 29.80
#